data_AF-A0A2D8B2M2-F1
#
_entry.id   AF-A0A2D8B2M2-F1
#
_cell.length_a   1.000
_cell.length_b   1.000
_cell.length_c   1.000
_cell.angle_alpha   90.00
_cell.angle_beta   90.00
_cell.angle_gamma   90.00
#
_symmetry.space_group_name_H-M   'P 1'
#
loop_
_entity.id
_entity.type
_entity.pdbx_description
1 polymer ?
#
loop_
_entity_poly.entity_id
_entity_poly.type
_entity_poly.pdbx_seq_one_letter_code
_entity_poly.pdbx_strand_id
1 'polypeptide(L)'
;MVLNPFFTQGTSSEQNLVQDLINEQLRMYGVDIYYIPRKYMAENTVIREVVQSKFDDALPIEAYIDNYDAYSGAGDVLSKFGIESKDEVRLIISRERYENYITPLIQGKSNVKLSTRPKGGDLIWFPLDDRLYEIKDIEYAKPYYQLQSLYVYELYCELFQYQDEVIATGIDEIDNELIGDESDGITDDGISTIQGITQTLTMVGDAVGAAATVGLVDGGVRFFTITNRGGGYAKIPTVNVSAAPSGGVTAVGIATMIGGINVCNLNANPSLQSVQGVNVANAGSGYTVAPSVTFSTTDGLGVGAAATTTIGDAVVGIVTLTNAGGGYISNPVVSFTNEVFQTGVTTASATATAVVSAAGTITNVYLTNAGLGYSFAPTISIAAPTGGSNTGNFLFNEVVTGSTTGVTARVRSWNSTTNVLEVASVSGSFAAGETLTGTNSGATRTLRVIDKTIDNDPYADNFDIETEADAILDFTEQNPFGMP
;
A
#
# COMPACT_ATOMS: atom_id res chain seq x y z
N MET A 1 39.55 -16.66 54.60
CA MET A 1 39.11 -15.32 55.05
C MET A 1 37.75 -15.52 55.72
N VAL A 2 37.62 -15.16 56.99
CA VAL A 2 36.42 -15.48 57.79
C VAL A 2 35.35 -14.43 57.50
N LEU A 3 34.15 -14.90 57.18
CA LEU A 3 32.96 -14.08 56.94
C LEU A 3 32.58 -13.33 58.23
N ASN A 4 31.90 -12.18 58.10
CA ASN A 4 31.55 -11.35 59.26
C ASN A 4 30.65 -12.17 60.23
N PRO A 5 31.06 -12.37 61.50
CA PRO A 5 30.36 -13.22 62.47
C PRO A 5 28.99 -12.68 62.90
N PHE A 6 28.67 -11.42 62.57
CA PHE A 6 27.36 -10.82 62.82
C PHE A 6 26.32 -11.14 61.72
N PHE A 7 26.75 -11.74 60.62
CA PHE A 7 25.86 -12.16 59.53
C PHE A 7 25.76 -13.67 59.48
N THR A 8 24.53 -14.15 59.49
CA THR A 8 24.15 -15.57 59.39
C THR A 8 24.10 -16.08 57.95
N GLN A 9 24.23 -15.15 56.99
CA GLN A 9 24.33 -15.41 55.55
C GLN A 9 23.12 -16.08 54.92
N GLY A 10 21.92 -15.61 55.27
CA GLY A 10 20.70 -16.11 54.63
C GLY A 10 19.44 -16.11 55.49
N THR A 11 19.38 -15.36 56.59
CA THR A 11 18.12 -15.19 57.31
C THR A 11 17.17 -14.26 56.55
N SER A 12 15.87 -14.49 56.63
CA SER A 12 14.86 -13.68 55.93
C SER A 12 14.97 -12.19 56.25
N SER A 13 15.35 -11.82 57.47
CA SER A 13 15.57 -10.40 57.84
C SER A 13 16.76 -9.77 57.11
N GLU A 14 17.86 -10.50 56.94
CA GLU A 14 19.02 -10.02 56.18
C GLU A 14 18.66 -9.91 54.68
N GLN A 15 17.91 -10.89 54.16
CA GLN A 15 17.46 -10.90 52.78
C GLN A 15 16.50 -9.73 52.47
N ASN A 16 15.53 -9.47 53.36
CA ASN A 16 14.60 -8.36 53.23
C ASN A 16 15.33 -7.02 53.27
N LEU A 17 16.30 -6.85 54.19
CA LEU A 17 17.09 -5.62 54.25
C LEU A 17 17.84 -5.36 52.94
N VAL A 18 18.45 -6.39 52.34
CA VAL A 18 19.12 -6.24 51.04
C VAL A 18 18.12 -5.89 49.94
N GLN A 19 16.96 -6.54 49.91
CA GLN A 19 15.91 -6.24 48.94
C GLN A 19 15.40 -4.79 49.09
N ASP A 20 15.16 -4.33 50.32
CA ASP A 20 14.74 -2.96 50.61
C ASP A 20 15.78 -1.94 50.14
N LEU A 21 17.06 -2.21 50.38
CA LEU A 21 18.16 -1.35 49.91
C LEU A 21 18.24 -1.30 48.38
N ILE A 22 18.02 -2.42 47.69
CA ILE A 22 17.99 -2.49 46.22
C ILE A 22 16.78 -1.70 45.68
N ASN A 23 15.61 -1.89 46.27
CA ASN A 23 14.40 -1.15 45.89
C ASN A 23 14.61 0.35 46.06
N GLU A 24 15.22 0.77 47.17
CA GLU A 24 15.52 2.18 47.43
C GLU A 24 16.57 2.72 46.44
N GLN A 25 17.62 1.95 46.14
CA GLN A 25 18.62 2.31 45.14
C GLN A 25 17.99 2.52 43.76
N LEU A 26 17.12 1.60 43.33
CA LEU A 26 16.41 1.71 42.06
C LEU A 26 15.47 2.92 42.01
N ARG A 27 14.84 3.27 43.14
CA ARG A 27 14.01 4.49 43.22
C ARG A 27 14.81 5.79 43.22
N MET A 28 16.03 5.77 43.75
CA MET A 28 16.88 6.97 43.81
C MET A 28 17.67 7.22 42.53
N TYR A 29 18.18 6.16 41.90
CA TYR A 29 19.12 6.23 40.78
C TYR A 29 18.63 5.55 39.49
N GLY A 30 17.50 4.84 39.55
CA GLY A 30 16.88 4.25 38.37
C GLY A 30 16.08 5.27 37.57
N VAL A 31 15.60 4.80 36.42
CA VAL A 31 14.67 5.50 35.53
C VAL A 31 13.33 4.77 35.53
N ASP A 32 12.25 5.53 35.36
CA ASP A 32 10.93 4.97 35.16
C ASP A 32 10.82 4.47 33.72
N ILE A 33 10.50 3.19 33.55
CA ILE A 33 10.28 2.56 32.25
C ILE A 33 8.89 1.93 32.20
N TYR A 34 8.40 1.66 30.99
CA TYR A 34 7.16 0.90 30.82
C TYR A 34 7.46 -0.53 30.39
N TYR A 35 7.03 -1.49 31.20
CA TYR A 35 7.04 -2.92 30.89
C TYR A 35 5.78 -3.29 30.12
N ILE A 36 5.95 -3.89 28.94
CA ILE A 36 4.88 -4.16 27.98
C ILE A 36 4.85 -5.67 27.69
N PRO A 37 3.91 -6.41 28.31
CA PRO A 37 3.85 -7.86 28.16
C PRO A 37 3.33 -8.30 26.78
N ARG A 38 4.00 -9.25 26.14
CA ARG A 38 3.59 -9.87 24.87
C ARG A 38 2.42 -10.82 25.06
N LYS A 39 1.36 -10.61 24.29
CA LYS A 39 0.22 -11.54 24.12
C LYS A 39 0.29 -12.24 22.76
N TYR A 40 0.06 -13.55 22.75
CA TYR A 40 0.07 -14.38 21.54
C TYR A 40 -1.35 -14.58 20.99
N MET A 41 -1.69 -13.99 19.84
CA MET A 41 -3.08 -13.96 19.36
C MET A 41 -3.47 -15.18 18.51
N ALA A 42 -2.57 -15.67 17.64
CA ALA A 42 -2.82 -16.82 16.79
C ALA A 42 -1.63 -17.79 16.82
N GLU A 43 -1.88 -19.02 17.26
CA GLU A 43 -0.94 -20.13 17.15
C GLU A 43 -1.49 -21.13 16.13
N ASN A 44 -0.73 -21.44 15.09
CA ASN A 44 -1.12 -22.52 14.20
C ASN A 44 -1.05 -23.85 14.95
N THR A 45 -2.09 -24.68 14.82
CA THR A 45 -2.20 -25.93 15.61
C THR A 45 -1.29 -27.05 15.09
N VAL A 46 -0.85 -26.97 13.83
CA VAL A 46 -0.05 -28.00 13.15
C VAL A 46 1.46 -27.72 13.27
N ILE A 47 1.86 -26.45 13.16
CA ILE A 47 3.20 -25.95 13.49
C ILE A 47 2.95 -24.83 14.50
N ARG A 48 3.49 -24.95 15.72
CA ARG A 48 3.33 -23.98 16.81
C ARG A 48 4.10 -22.68 16.55
N GLU A 49 3.87 -22.11 15.37
CA GLU A 49 4.38 -20.82 14.96
C GLU A 49 3.40 -19.75 15.41
N VAL A 50 3.95 -18.70 16.01
CA VAL A 50 3.19 -17.54 16.42
C VAL A 50 3.00 -16.70 15.17
N VAL A 51 1.76 -16.54 14.74
CA VAL A 51 1.43 -15.79 13.52
C VAL A 51 1.29 -14.29 13.83
N GLN A 52 0.94 -13.93 15.07
CA GLN A 52 0.79 -12.52 15.44
C GLN A 52 0.95 -12.29 16.96
N SER A 53 1.67 -11.23 17.31
CA SER A 53 1.84 -10.75 18.69
C SER A 53 1.11 -9.43 18.92
N LYS A 54 0.59 -9.24 20.12
CA LYS A 54 -0.11 -8.01 20.53
C LYS A 54 0.48 -7.47 21.84
N PHE A 55 0.63 -6.16 21.89
CA PHE A 55 1.14 -5.37 23.01
C PHE A 55 0.12 -4.27 23.33
N ASP A 56 -0.76 -4.52 24.30
CA ASP A 56 -1.91 -3.65 24.62
C ASP A 56 -2.01 -3.30 26.11
N ASP A 57 -0.92 -3.51 26.86
CA ASP A 57 -0.76 -3.13 28.25
C ASP A 57 0.61 -2.49 28.42
N ALA A 58 0.70 -1.36 29.12
CA ALA A 58 1.97 -0.75 29.52
C ALA A 58 1.97 -0.50 31.03
N LEU A 59 2.95 -1.07 31.73
CA LEU A 59 3.01 -1.07 33.19
C LEU A 59 4.30 -0.38 33.66
N PRO A 60 4.21 0.72 34.44
CA PRO A 60 5.40 1.43 34.88
C PRO A 60 6.20 0.62 35.91
N ILE A 61 7.53 0.58 35.77
CA ILE A 61 8.44 -0.04 36.73
C ILE A 61 9.78 0.70 36.75
N GLU A 62 10.44 0.72 37.90
CA GLU A 62 11.75 1.34 38.06
C GLU A 62 12.86 0.38 37.57
N ALA A 63 13.77 0.87 36.72
CA ALA A 63 14.92 0.11 36.21
C ALA A 63 16.22 0.90 36.32
N TYR A 64 17.33 0.22 36.59
CA TYR A 64 18.67 0.80 36.52
C TYR A 64 19.36 0.38 35.22
N ILE A 65 19.97 1.34 34.54
CA ILE A 65 20.73 1.12 33.31
C ILE A 65 22.17 0.77 33.71
N ASP A 66 22.59 -0.46 33.45
CA ASP A 66 23.91 -0.95 33.87
C ASP A 66 25.04 -0.53 32.89
N ASN A 67 24.71 -0.01 31.71
CA ASN A 67 25.67 0.31 30.65
C ASN A 67 25.94 1.82 30.45
N TYR A 68 26.26 2.57 31.52
CA TYR A 68 26.55 4.01 31.41
C TYR A 68 27.92 4.34 30.79
N ASP A 69 28.85 3.39 30.69
CA ASP A 69 30.21 3.63 30.16
C ASP A 69 30.37 3.04 28.75
N ALA A 70 30.15 3.92 27.77
CA ALA A 70 30.33 3.75 26.32
C ALA A 70 29.34 2.81 25.61
N TYR A 71 28.80 3.31 24.50
CA TYR A 71 28.28 2.56 23.35
C TYR A 71 29.23 1.42 22.96
N SER A 72 29.16 0.31 23.69
CA SER A 72 29.88 -0.94 23.43
C SER A 72 28.88 -2.06 23.12
N GLY A 73 27.77 -1.73 22.47
CA GLY A 73 27.18 -2.64 21.50
C GLY A 73 28.17 -2.75 20.35
N ALA A 74 28.37 -3.94 19.79
CA ALA A 74 29.14 -4.06 18.57
C ALA A 74 28.49 -3.16 17.51
N GLY A 75 29.08 -1.99 17.22
CA GLY A 75 28.55 -1.09 16.19
C GLY A 75 28.35 -1.85 14.88
N ASP A 76 27.42 -1.38 14.03
CA ASP A 76 27.15 -1.81 12.65
C ASP A 76 27.82 -3.14 12.26
N VAL A 77 27.20 -4.25 12.64
CA VAL A 77 27.70 -5.57 12.30
C VAL A 77 27.32 -5.85 10.85
N LEU A 78 28.31 -5.81 9.96
CA LEU A 78 28.17 -6.29 8.58
C LEU A 78 27.96 -7.82 8.59
N SER A 79 26.71 -8.24 8.45
CA SER A 79 26.33 -9.62 8.19
C SER A 79 26.31 -9.87 6.68
N LYS A 80 26.24 -11.15 6.26
CA LYS A 80 26.08 -11.51 4.84
C LYS A 80 24.77 -10.98 4.23
N PHE A 81 23.87 -10.44 5.06
CA PHE A 81 22.56 -9.91 4.69
C PHE A 81 22.43 -8.39 4.86
N GLY A 82 23.48 -7.68 5.30
CA GLY A 82 23.43 -6.22 5.44
C GLY A 82 24.12 -5.70 6.70
N ILE A 83 23.96 -4.40 6.95
CA ILE A 83 24.44 -3.70 8.15
C ILE A 83 23.35 -3.82 9.22
N GLU A 84 23.60 -4.56 10.30
CA GLU A 84 22.71 -4.61 11.47
C GLU A 84 23.28 -3.72 12.59
N SER A 85 22.55 -2.68 12.98
CA SER A 85 22.87 -1.91 14.19
C SER A 85 22.28 -2.63 15.41
N LYS A 86 23.14 -3.18 16.28
CA LYS A 86 22.75 -3.90 17.49
C LYS A 86 22.95 -3.01 18.71
N ASP A 87 22.04 -2.08 18.89
CA ASP A 87 21.97 -1.30 20.13
C ASP A 87 21.41 -2.21 21.24
N GLU A 88 22.33 -2.71 22.07
CA GLU A 88 22.03 -3.53 23.25
C GLU A 88 21.96 -2.66 24.51
N VAL A 89 20.86 -2.78 25.27
CA VAL A 89 20.69 -2.14 26.57
C VAL A 89 20.55 -3.21 27.65
N ARG A 90 21.31 -3.03 28.73
CA ARG A 90 21.24 -3.88 29.93
C ARG A 90 20.51 -3.18 31.05
N LEU A 91 19.46 -3.83 31.55
CA LEU A 91 18.60 -3.28 32.58
C LEU A 91 18.56 -4.17 33.80
N ILE A 92 18.58 -3.54 34.97
CA ILE A 92 18.40 -4.22 36.24
C ILE A 92 17.08 -3.75 36.84
N ILE A 93 16.18 -4.69 37.08
CA ILE A 93 14.89 -4.43 37.76
C ILE A 93 14.78 -5.21 39.06
N SER A 94 14.01 -4.68 40.00
CA SER A 94 13.74 -5.37 41.27
C SER A 94 12.84 -6.59 41.07
N ARG A 95 13.28 -7.74 41.59
CA ARG A 95 12.48 -8.97 41.59
C ARG A 95 11.21 -8.83 42.40
N GLU A 96 11.32 -8.29 43.61
CA GLU A 96 10.18 -8.09 44.50
C GLU A 96 9.14 -7.15 43.86
N ARG A 97 9.57 -6.06 43.23
CA ARG A 97 8.66 -5.13 42.55
C ARG A 97 7.94 -5.82 41.41
N TYR A 98 8.66 -6.57 40.58
CA TYR A 98 8.03 -7.33 39.51
C TYR A 98 6.99 -8.33 40.05
N GLU A 99 7.36 -9.11 41.05
CA GLU A 99 6.50 -10.15 41.62
C GLU A 99 5.27 -9.58 42.36
N ASN A 100 5.39 -8.43 43.02
CA ASN A 100 4.31 -7.84 43.80
C ASN A 100 3.44 -6.85 43.02
N TYR A 101 3.95 -6.27 41.93
CA TYR A 101 3.24 -5.26 41.13
C TYR A 101 2.89 -5.74 39.73
N ILE A 102 3.85 -6.24 38.95
CA ILE A 102 3.63 -6.64 37.56
C ILE A 102 2.88 -7.98 37.49
N THR A 103 3.38 -9.01 38.18
CA THR A 103 2.81 -10.36 38.14
C THR A 103 1.30 -10.37 38.40
N PRO A 104 0.75 -9.73 39.46
CA PRO A 104 -0.69 -9.75 39.72
C PRO A 104 -1.52 -9.06 38.63
N LEU A 105 -0.96 -8.09 37.91
CA LEU A 105 -1.64 -7.36 36.85
C LEU A 105 -1.67 -8.12 35.52
N ILE A 106 -0.72 -9.04 35.30
CA ILE A 106 -0.65 -9.86 34.07
C ILE A 106 -1.11 -11.30 34.29
N GLN A 107 -1.17 -11.77 35.54
CA GLN A 107 -1.60 -13.11 35.89
C GLN A 107 -3.09 -13.31 35.53
N GLY A 108 -3.38 -14.36 34.76
CA GLY A 108 -4.74 -14.70 34.35
C GLY A 108 -5.26 -13.90 33.16
N LYS A 109 -4.49 -12.95 32.61
CA LYS A 109 -4.80 -12.36 31.30
C LYS A 109 -4.70 -13.43 30.21
N SER A 110 -5.63 -13.40 29.26
CA SER A 110 -5.60 -14.30 28.10
C SER A 110 -4.31 -14.10 27.31
N ASN A 111 -3.82 -15.18 26.70
CA ASN A 111 -2.69 -15.16 25.76
C ASN A 111 -1.33 -14.74 26.33
N VAL A 112 -1.21 -14.56 27.66
CA VAL A 112 0.06 -14.38 28.36
C VAL A 112 0.59 -15.75 28.81
N LYS A 113 1.69 -16.21 28.21
CA LYS A 113 2.26 -17.55 28.49
C LYS A 113 3.00 -17.68 29.84
N LEU A 114 3.60 -16.59 30.32
CA LEU A 114 4.36 -16.56 31.57
C LEU A 114 4.15 -15.22 32.25
N SER A 115 3.74 -15.25 33.51
CA SER A 115 3.46 -14.06 34.32
C SER A 115 4.33 -13.94 35.55
N THR A 116 4.97 -15.03 35.99
CA THR A 116 5.70 -15.08 37.27
C THR A 116 7.06 -14.41 37.23
N ARG A 117 7.58 -14.09 36.05
CA ARG A 117 8.86 -13.41 35.82
C ARG A 117 8.87 -12.74 34.45
N PRO A 118 9.80 -11.81 34.19
CA PRO A 118 10.02 -11.30 32.84
C PRO A 118 10.39 -12.43 31.89
N LYS A 119 10.01 -12.30 30.62
CA LYS A 119 10.27 -13.30 29.59
C LYS A 119 10.82 -12.67 28.32
N GLY A 120 11.54 -13.47 27.54
CA GLY A 120 11.99 -13.06 26.23
C GLY A 120 10.80 -12.74 25.32
N GLY A 121 10.94 -11.67 24.54
CA GLY A 121 9.92 -11.14 23.64
C GLY A 121 8.94 -10.15 24.25
N ASP A 122 9.03 -9.84 25.54
CA ASP A 122 8.33 -8.67 26.12
C ASP A 122 9.07 -7.39 25.77
N LEU A 123 8.35 -6.27 25.69
CA LEU A 123 8.92 -4.97 25.31
C LEU A 123 9.12 -4.07 26.53
N ILE A 124 10.12 -3.19 26.41
CA ILE A 124 10.41 -2.12 27.35
C ILE A 124 10.46 -0.82 26.57
N TRP A 125 9.68 0.18 26.99
CA TRP A 125 9.77 1.53 26.44
C TRP A 125 10.45 2.48 27.42
N PHE A 126 11.34 3.31 26.89
CA PHE A 126 12.07 4.33 27.64
C PHE A 126 11.54 5.73 27.37
N PRO A 127 11.08 6.46 28.39
CA PRO A 127 10.62 7.85 28.20
C PRO A 127 11.71 8.84 27.76
N LEU A 128 12.98 8.52 27.97
CA LEU A 128 14.10 9.43 27.66
C LEU A 128 14.67 9.25 26.25
N ASP A 129 14.52 8.06 25.67
CA ASP A 129 15.07 7.70 24.35
C ASP A 129 13.96 7.46 23.32
N ASP A 130 12.69 7.52 23.76
CA ASP A 130 11.45 7.26 23.00
C ASP A 130 11.38 5.89 22.30
N ARG A 131 12.32 4.99 22.56
CA ARG A 131 12.46 3.72 21.84
C ARG A 131 11.89 2.52 22.56
N LEU A 132 11.44 1.54 21.77
CA LEU A 132 11.06 0.20 22.22
C LEU A 132 12.22 -0.78 22.12
N TYR A 133 12.46 -1.51 23.20
CA TYR A 133 13.45 -2.58 23.28
C TYR A 133 12.78 -3.92 23.56
N GLU A 134 13.20 -4.96 22.86
CA GLU A 134 12.77 -6.34 23.12
C GLU A 134 13.73 -7.03 24.08
N ILE A 135 13.17 -7.67 25.11
CA ILE A 135 13.95 -8.54 25.99
C ILE A 135 14.35 -9.79 25.20
N LYS A 136 15.64 -9.98 24.94
CA LYS A 136 16.17 -11.19 24.28
C LYS A 136 16.48 -12.29 25.28
N ASP A 137 17.05 -11.92 26.43
CA ASP A 137 17.39 -12.87 27.49
C ASP A 137 17.24 -12.25 28.89
N ILE A 138 17.06 -13.13 29.88
CA ILE A 138 16.95 -12.74 31.30
C ILE A 138 17.95 -13.56 32.11
N GLU A 139 18.91 -12.87 32.68
CA GLU A 139 19.79 -13.43 33.69
C GLU A 139 19.15 -13.24 35.08
N TYR A 140 18.98 -14.36 35.77
CA TYR A 140 18.34 -14.42 37.08
C TYR A 140 19.33 -14.75 38.19
N ALA A 141 20.54 -15.19 37.87
CA ALA A 141 21.55 -15.66 38.81
C ALA A 141 22.62 -14.61 39.15
N LYS A 142 22.58 -13.41 38.55
CA LYS A 142 23.52 -12.31 38.82
C LYS A 142 22.88 -11.16 39.60
N PRO A 143 23.63 -10.51 40.52
CA PRO A 143 24.87 -11.00 41.11
C PRO A 143 24.61 -12.24 41.98
N TYR A 144 25.52 -13.22 41.89
CA TYR A 144 25.45 -14.55 42.54
C TYR A 144 24.89 -14.52 43.96
N TYR A 145 23.81 -15.28 44.20
CA TYR A 145 23.23 -15.74 45.49
C TYR A 145 23.79 -15.07 46.76
N GLN A 146 23.71 -13.75 46.84
CA GLN A 146 24.09 -13.04 48.06
C GLN A 146 23.05 -13.43 49.12
N LEU A 147 23.52 -13.90 50.28
CA LEU A 147 22.65 -14.41 51.33
C LEU A 147 21.67 -15.51 50.86
N GLN A 148 22.08 -16.33 49.88
CA GLN A 148 21.28 -17.44 49.32
C GLN A 148 19.99 -17.03 48.59
N SER A 149 19.83 -15.76 48.23
CA SER A 149 18.67 -15.28 47.47
C SER A 149 19.09 -14.47 46.25
N LEU A 150 18.12 -14.19 45.40
CA LEU A 150 18.27 -13.48 44.15
C LEU A 150 17.26 -12.33 44.16
N TYR A 151 17.76 -11.10 44.08
CA TYR A 151 16.99 -9.89 44.40
C TYR A 151 16.60 -9.06 43.17
N VAL A 152 17.25 -9.33 42.03
CA VAL A 152 17.08 -8.58 40.79
C VAL A 152 16.88 -9.53 39.60
N TYR A 153 16.38 -8.96 38.51
CA TYR A 153 16.50 -9.52 37.17
C TYR A 153 17.39 -8.61 36.34
N GLU A 154 18.35 -9.19 35.64
CA GLU A 154 19.17 -8.51 34.65
C GLU A 154 18.63 -8.87 33.26
N LEU A 155 18.14 -7.87 32.54
CA LEU A 155 17.47 -8.00 31.25
C LEU A 155 18.44 -7.58 30.15
N TYR A 156 18.63 -8.46 29.18
CA TYR A 156 19.39 -8.20 27.97
C TYR A 156 18.39 -7.80 26.90
N CYS A 157 18.39 -6.54 26.52
CA CYS A 157 17.42 -5.97 25.59
C CYS A 157 18.12 -5.47 24.33
N GLU A 158 17.48 -5.67 23.18
CA GLU A 158 17.91 -5.13 21.89
C GLU A 158 16.82 -4.21 21.35
N LEU A 159 17.18 -3.25 20.48
CA LEU A 159 16.19 -2.41 19.80
C LEU A 159 15.12 -3.29 19.12
N PHE A 160 13.85 -3.02 19.39
CA PHE A 160 12.76 -3.80 18.83
C PHE A 160 12.63 -3.55 17.34
N GLN A 161 12.65 -4.62 16.55
CA GLN A 161 12.39 -4.56 15.12
C GLN A 161 10.92 -4.89 14.85
N TYR A 162 10.23 -3.94 14.25
CA TYR A 162 8.81 -4.07 13.93
C TYR A 162 8.58 -5.04 12.77
N GLN A 163 7.70 -6.01 12.98
CA GLN A 163 7.18 -6.87 11.94
C GLN A 163 5.66 -6.69 11.87
N ASP A 164 4.89 -7.72 12.22
CA ASP A 164 3.42 -7.72 12.19
C ASP A 164 2.78 -7.51 13.58
N GLU A 165 3.55 -7.00 14.54
CA GLU A 165 3.07 -6.78 15.90
C GLU A 165 2.14 -5.58 16.03
N VAL A 166 1.12 -5.77 16.87
CA VAL A 166 0.14 -4.75 17.17
C VAL A 166 0.48 -4.09 18.49
N ILE A 167 0.92 -2.83 18.47
CA ILE A 167 1.13 -1.99 19.65
C ILE A 167 -0.03 -1.02 19.80
N ALA A 168 -0.75 -1.13 20.90
CA ALA A 168 -1.92 -0.33 21.25
C ALA A 168 -2.10 -0.31 22.77
N THR A 169 -1.10 0.22 23.45
CA THR A 169 -0.99 0.30 24.90
C THR A 169 -1.96 1.32 25.51
N GLY A 170 -2.48 2.24 24.70
CA GLY A 170 -3.32 3.35 25.15
C GLY A 170 -2.52 4.53 25.70
N ILE A 171 -1.20 4.52 25.54
CA ILE A 171 -0.30 5.64 25.80
C ILE A 171 0.18 6.15 24.43
N ASP A 172 -0.21 7.37 24.07
CA ASP A 172 0.06 7.93 22.75
C ASP A 172 1.55 7.93 22.41
N GLU A 173 2.43 8.24 23.37
CA GLU A 173 3.89 8.25 23.18
C GLU A 173 4.41 6.87 22.74
N ILE A 174 3.95 5.79 23.38
CA ILE A 174 4.37 4.41 23.04
C ILE A 174 3.74 3.95 21.72
N ASP A 175 2.48 4.32 21.50
CA ASP A 175 1.74 3.85 20.33
C ASP A 175 2.20 4.57 19.04
N ASN A 176 2.72 5.81 19.15
CA ASN A 176 3.20 6.64 18.05
C ASN A 176 4.64 6.35 17.59
N GLU A 177 5.43 5.60 18.37
CA GLU A 177 6.83 5.26 18.02
C GLU A 177 6.94 4.52 16.67
N LEU A 178 5.84 3.96 16.17
CA LEU A 178 5.72 3.35 14.85
C LEU A 178 5.71 4.34 13.68
N ILE A 179 5.40 5.62 13.92
CA ILE A 179 5.42 6.70 12.91
C ILE A 179 6.78 7.41 12.89
N GLY A 180 7.57 7.29 13.96
CA GLY A 180 8.75 8.11 14.23
C GLY A 180 8.37 9.53 14.72
N ASP A 181 9.37 10.42 14.79
CA ASP A 181 9.24 11.77 15.38
C ASP A 181 8.21 12.69 14.68
N GLU A 182 7.77 12.36 13.46
CA GLU A 182 6.92 13.21 12.63
C GLU A 182 5.53 12.58 12.37
N SER A 183 4.48 13.38 12.56
CA SER A 183 3.08 12.90 12.55
C SER A 183 2.57 12.34 11.22
N ASP A 184 3.23 12.67 10.11
CA ASP A 184 2.91 12.21 8.77
C ASP A 184 3.80 11.06 8.28
N GLY A 185 4.73 10.59 9.14
CA GLY A 185 5.61 9.46 8.83
C GLY A 185 6.74 9.80 7.86
N ILE A 186 7.06 11.09 7.69
CA ILE A 186 8.17 11.54 6.84
C ILE A 186 9.00 12.63 7.52
N THR A 187 10.32 12.58 7.34
CA THR A 187 11.22 13.68 7.69
C THR A 187 11.02 14.88 6.76
N ASP A 188 11.55 16.07 7.12
CA ASP A 188 11.56 17.28 6.26
C ASP A 188 12.23 17.04 4.89
N ASP A 189 13.13 16.04 4.80
CA ASP A 189 13.78 15.60 3.57
C ASP A 189 12.97 14.55 2.77
N GLY A 190 11.76 14.20 3.22
CA GLY A 190 10.84 13.27 2.56
C GLY A 190 11.20 11.78 2.73
N ILE A 191 12.08 11.45 3.68
CA ILE A 191 12.43 10.07 4.02
C ILE A 191 11.37 9.53 4.98
N SER A 192 10.82 8.34 4.69
CA SER A 192 9.86 7.67 5.57
C SER A 192 10.48 7.36 6.93
N THR A 193 9.80 7.78 8.00
CA THR A 193 10.13 7.46 9.39
C THR A 193 9.32 6.29 9.92
N ILE A 194 8.39 5.76 9.12
CA ILE A 194 7.52 4.66 9.50
C ILE A 194 8.35 3.39 9.62
N GLN A 195 8.28 2.76 10.77
CA GLN A 195 9.02 1.54 11.05
C GLN A 195 8.16 0.29 10.79
N GLY A 196 8.78 -0.74 10.20
CA GLY A 196 8.14 -2.02 9.88
C GLY A 196 7.57 -2.11 8.45
N ILE A 197 7.04 -3.28 8.10
CA ILE A 197 6.51 -3.54 6.76
C ILE A 197 5.15 -2.87 6.61
N THR A 198 4.99 -2.08 5.54
CA THR A 198 3.74 -1.40 5.21
C THR A 198 3.31 -1.64 3.77
N GLN A 199 1.99 -1.67 3.55
CA GLN A 199 1.39 -1.65 2.23
C GLN A 199 0.83 -0.26 1.92
N THR A 200 1.20 0.27 0.76
CA THR A 200 0.69 1.54 0.25
C THR A 200 -0.63 1.34 -0.48
N LEU A 201 -1.66 2.08 -0.08
CA LEU A 201 -2.98 2.08 -0.69
C LEU A 201 -3.30 3.49 -1.20
N THR A 202 -3.69 3.61 -2.47
CA THR A 202 -4.19 4.89 -3.01
C THR A 202 -5.70 4.88 -3.02
N MET A 203 -6.30 5.87 -2.37
CA MET A 203 -7.74 6.09 -2.32
C MET A 203 -8.23 6.93 -3.50
N VAL A 204 -9.52 6.83 -3.77
CA VAL A 204 -10.24 7.71 -4.68
C VAL A 204 -10.29 9.09 -4.06
N GLY A 205 -9.72 10.10 -4.73
CA GLY A 205 -9.85 11.50 -4.33
C GLY A 205 -11.27 12.05 -4.50
N ASP A 206 -11.49 13.28 -4.05
CA ASP A 206 -12.82 13.88 -4.04
C ASP A 206 -13.42 14.04 -5.45
N ALA A 207 -14.74 13.91 -5.51
CA ALA A 207 -15.52 13.95 -6.73
C ALA A 207 -15.47 15.35 -7.37
N VAL A 208 -14.77 15.48 -8.49
CA VAL A 208 -14.72 16.69 -9.31
C VAL A 208 -15.13 16.36 -10.74
N GLY A 209 -16.16 17.03 -11.25
CA GLY A 209 -16.65 16.81 -12.61
C GLY A 209 -15.64 17.24 -13.67
N ALA A 210 -15.46 16.41 -14.71
CA ALA A 210 -14.69 16.74 -15.90
C ALA A 210 -15.49 17.65 -16.85
N ALA A 211 -14.78 18.49 -17.61
CA ALA A 211 -15.35 19.39 -18.59
C ALA A 211 -14.58 19.30 -19.92
N ALA A 212 -15.31 19.40 -21.04
CA ALA A 212 -14.76 19.37 -22.38
C ALA A 212 -15.50 20.33 -23.31
N THR A 213 -14.86 20.67 -24.42
CA THR A 213 -15.43 21.46 -25.51
C THR A 213 -15.12 20.80 -26.85
N VAL A 214 -15.99 21.04 -27.83
CA VAL A 214 -15.85 20.52 -29.19
C VAL A 214 -16.08 21.62 -30.23
N GLY A 215 -15.43 21.48 -31.38
CA GLY A 215 -15.69 22.28 -32.58
C GLY A 215 -16.25 21.41 -33.72
N LEU A 216 -16.58 22.05 -34.84
CA LEU A 216 -16.98 21.35 -36.06
C LEU A 216 -15.86 21.42 -37.11
N VAL A 217 -15.79 20.38 -37.94
CA VAL A 217 -14.87 20.28 -39.08
C VAL A 217 -15.60 19.74 -40.30
N ASP A 218 -15.14 20.14 -41.48
CA ASP A 218 -15.62 19.63 -42.78
C ASP A 218 -14.63 18.65 -43.38
N GLY A 219 -15.12 17.67 -44.14
CA GLY A 219 -14.33 16.56 -44.64
C GLY A 219 -13.61 15.80 -43.54
N GLY A 220 -14.28 15.55 -42.40
CA GLY A 220 -13.71 14.84 -41.25
C GLY A 220 -14.08 13.35 -41.25
N VAL A 221 -13.22 12.50 -40.67
CA VAL A 221 -13.52 11.09 -40.40
C VAL A 221 -14.53 10.98 -39.28
N ARG A 222 -15.68 10.38 -39.57
CA ARG A 222 -16.80 10.19 -38.65
C ARG A 222 -16.60 9.02 -37.73
N PHE A 223 -16.27 7.87 -38.31
CA PHE A 223 -16.01 6.63 -37.59
C PHE A 223 -15.20 5.68 -38.47
N PHE A 224 -14.59 4.70 -37.81
CA PHE A 224 -13.90 3.60 -38.45
C PHE A 224 -14.78 2.35 -38.44
N THR A 225 -14.73 1.57 -39.52
CA THR A 225 -15.38 0.26 -39.60
C THR A 225 -14.30 -0.82 -39.67
N ILE A 226 -14.21 -1.67 -38.65
CA ILE A 226 -13.30 -2.82 -38.69
C ILE A 226 -13.83 -3.85 -39.70
N THR A 227 -13.00 -4.18 -40.68
CA THR A 227 -13.30 -5.22 -41.67
C THR A 227 -12.57 -6.53 -41.36
N ASN A 228 -11.44 -6.46 -40.65
CA ASN A 228 -10.75 -7.60 -40.08
C ASN A 228 -10.14 -7.21 -38.73
N ARG A 229 -10.36 -8.01 -37.69
CA ARG A 229 -9.82 -7.76 -36.34
C ARG A 229 -8.34 -8.13 -36.21
N GLY A 230 -7.84 -9.00 -37.09
CA GLY A 230 -6.51 -9.60 -36.94
C GLY A 230 -6.37 -10.39 -35.63
N GLY A 231 -5.13 -10.71 -35.27
CA GLY A 231 -4.79 -11.36 -34.00
C GLY A 231 -3.29 -11.39 -33.75
N GLY A 232 -2.89 -11.77 -32.54
CA GLY A 232 -1.51 -11.88 -32.11
C GLY A 232 -0.90 -10.58 -31.58
N TYR A 233 -1.73 -9.61 -31.20
CA TYR A 233 -1.26 -8.31 -30.72
C TYR A 233 -0.93 -8.39 -29.23
N ALA A 234 0.36 -8.22 -28.88
CA ALA A 234 0.83 -8.08 -27.50
C ALA A 234 0.73 -6.62 -26.99
N LYS A 235 0.79 -5.66 -27.92
CA LYS A 235 0.63 -4.22 -27.67
C LYS A 235 -0.48 -3.66 -28.55
N ILE A 236 -1.08 -2.56 -28.10
CA ILE A 236 -2.08 -1.83 -28.90
C ILE A 236 -1.39 -1.33 -30.19
N PRO A 237 -1.87 -1.72 -31.39
CA PRO A 237 -1.27 -1.27 -32.64
C PRO A 237 -1.53 0.21 -32.88
N THR A 238 -0.54 0.88 -33.47
CA THR A 238 -0.70 2.24 -34.00
C THR A 238 -1.58 2.19 -35.23
N VAL A 239 -2.61 3.04 -35.25
CA VAL A 239 -3.51 3.20 -36.40
C VAL A 239 -2.97 4.32 -37.28
N ASN A 240 -2.45 3.96 -38.45
CA ASN A 240 -1.96 4.92 -39.42
C ASN A 240 -3.08 5.28 -40.40
N VAL A 241 -3.41 6.56 -40.48
CA VAL A 241 -4.39 7.10 -41.43
C VAL A 241 -3.65 7.87 -42.52
N SER A 242 -4.01 7.64 -43.79
CA SER A 242 -3.40 8.37 -44.90
C SER A 242 -3.59 9.89 -44.78
N ALA A 243 -2.59 10.65 -45.21
CA ALA A 243 -2.57 12.10 -45.09
C ALA A 243 -3.78 12.78 -45.77
N ALA A 244 -4.29 13.85 -45.14
CA ALA A 244 -5.30 14.70 -45.75
C ALA A 244 -4.74 15.48 -46.97
N PRO A 245 -5.60 15.95 -47.89
CA PRO A 245 -5.19 16.88 -48.95
C PRO A 245 -4.51 18.14 -48.40
N SER A 246 -3.80 18.88 -49.25
CA SER A 246 -3.10 20.11 -48.85
C SER A 246 -4.06 21.11 -48.21
N GLY A 247 -3.69 21.62 -47.04
CA GLY A 247 -4.54 22.52 -46.23
C GLY A 247 -5.50 21.80 -45.28
N GLY A 248 -5.62 20.47 -45.35
CA GLY A 248 -6.36 19.64 -44.41
C GLY A 248 -5.53 19.18 -43.21
N VAL A 249 -6.20 18.54 -42.25
CA VAL A 249 -5.59 17.94 -41.06
C VAL A 249 -5.79 16.43 -41.12
N THR A 250 -4.70 15.66 -40.96
CA THR A 250 -4.77 14.20 -40.95
C THR A 250 -5.53 13.71 -39.71
N ALA A 251 -6.48 12.79 -39.92
CA ALA A 251 -7.24 12.18 -38.83
C ALA A 251 -6.36 11.24 -37.98
N VAL A 252 -6.72 11.08 -36.71
CA VAL A 252 -6.03 10.20 -35.76
C VAL A 252 -7.04 9.22 -35.18
N GLY A 253 -6.79 7.93 -35.38
CA GLY A 253 -7.54 6.83 -34.79
C GLY A 253 -6.77 6.17 -33.65
N ILE A 254 -7.49 5.65 -32.66
CA ILE A 254 -6.92 4.87 -31.56
C ILE A 254 -7.61 3.51 -31.51
N ALA A 255 -6.84 2.43 -31.61
CA ALA A 255 -7.35 1.07 -31.57
C ALA A 255 -7.84 0.71 -30.17
N THR A 256 -8.96 -0.02 -30.11
CA THR A 256 -9.44 -0.71 -28.91
C THR A 256 -9.24 -2.21 -29.09
N MET A 257 -8.85 -2.91 -28.03
CA MET A 257 -8.48 -4.32 -28.09
C MET A 257 -9.51 -5.21 -27.39
N ILE A 258 -9.59 -6.47 -27.79
CA ILE A 258 -10.37 -7.51 -27.14
C ILE A 258 -9.54 -8.78 -26.98
N GLY A 259 -9.47 -9.30 -25.75
CA GLY A 259 -8.86 -10.59 -25.42
C GLY A 259 -9.87 -11.74 -25.50
N GLY A 260 -9.38 -12.98 -25.33
CA GLY A 260 -10.25 -14.17 -25.22
C GLY A 260 -10.89 -14.67 -26.52
N ILE A 261 -10.64 -14.00 -27.65
CA ILE A 261 -11.05 -14.46 -28.97
C ILE A 261 -9.85 -15.13 -29.64
N ASN A 262 -9.91 -16.43 -29.90
CA ASN A 262 -8.85 -17.09 -30.65
C ASN A 262 -9.07 -16.90 -32.17
N VAL A 263 -8.30 -16.01 -32.79
CA VAL A 263 -8.35 -15.76 -34.24
C VAL A 263 -7.25 -16.57 -34.91
N CYS A 264 -7.61 -17.61 -35.67
CA CYS A 264 -6.67 -18.41 -36.47
C CYS A 264 -5.41 -18.85 -35.69
N ASN A 265 -5.56 -19.21 -34.41
CA ASN A 265 -4.47 -19.58 -33.50
C ASN A 265 -3.47 -18.46 -33.15
N LEU A 266 -3.71 -17.22 -33.58
CA LEU A 266 -2.86 -16.06 -33.28
C LEU A 266 -3.02 -15.57 -31.84
N ASN A 267 -4.14 -15.89 -31.18
CA ASN A 267 -4.35 -15.62 -29.75
C ASN A 267 -4.39 -16.93 -28.95
N ALA A 268 -3.51 -17.87 -29.29
CA ALA A 268 -3.32 -19.10 -28.51
C ALA A 268 -2.76 -18.79 -27.12
N ASN A 269 -1.84 -17.82 -27.03
CA ASN A 269 -1.42 -17.25 -25.77
C ASN A 269 -2.52 -16.29 -25.26
N PRO A 270 -3.07 -16.49 -24.05
CA PRO A 270 -4.11 -15.63 -23.48
C PRO A 270 -3.72 -14.15 -23.32
N SER A 271 -2.43 -13.84 -23.31
CA SER A 271 -1.92 -12.45 -23.28
C SER A 271 -2.10 -11.70 -24.61
N LEU A 272 -2.33 -12.41 -25.72
CA LEU A 272 -2.48 -11.82 -27.05
C LEU A 272 -3.93 -11.45 -27.35
N GLN A 273 -4.11 -10.34 -28.06
CA GLN A 273 -5.41 -9.71 -28.29
C GLN A 273 -5.69 -9.48 -29.78
N SER A 274 -6.95 -9.16 -30.10
CA SER A 274 -7.39 -8.72 -31.42
C SER A 274 -7.89 -7.27 -31.39
N VAL A 275 -7.90 -6.57 -32.52
CA VAL A 275 -8.50 -5.24 -32.61
C VAL A 275 -10.02 -5.36 -32.57
N GLN A 276 -10.64 -4.74 -31.56
CA GLN A 276 -12.10 -4.68 -31.41
C GLN A 276 -12.71 -3.56 -32.26
N GLY A 277 -12.06 -2.40 -32.27
CA GLY A 277 -12.57 -1.17 -32.87
C GLY A 277 -11.45 -0.14 -33.04
N VAL A 278 -11.79 0.97 -33.70
CA VAL A 278 -10.95 2.17 -33.70
C VAL A 278 -11.85 3.36 -33.38
N ASN A 279 -11.51 4.07 -32.32
CA ASN A 279 -12.18 5.32 -31.96
C ASN A 279 -11.44 6.49 -32.61
N VAL A 280 -12.16 7.57 -32.89
CA VAL A 280 -11.63 8.80 -33.47
C VAL A 280 -11.09 9.67 -32.33
N ALA A 281 -9.77 9.87 -32.30
CA ALA A 281 -9.12 10.83 -31.40
C ALA A 281 -9.07 12.23 -32.00
N ASN A 282 -8.88 12.32 -33.32
CA ASN A 282 -9.04 13.54 -34.08
C ASN A 282 -9.70 13.19 -35.42
N ALA A 283 -10.84 13.82 -35.72
CA ALA A 283 -11.56 13.59 -36.97
C ALA A 283 -10.77 14.04 -38.21
N GLY A 284 -9.76 14.90 -38.04
CA GLY A 284 -9.08 15.54 -39.17
C GLY A 284 -10.00 16.53 -39.89
N SER A 285 -9.58 16.99 -41.06
CA SER A 285 -10.40 17.87 -41.92
C SER A 285 -9.91 17.87 -43.36
N GLY A 286 -10.79 18.24 -44.28
CA GLY A 286 -10.46 18.47 -45.69
C GLY A 286 -10.39 17.20 -46.55
N TYR A 287 -10.78 16.04 -46.03
CA TYR A 287 -10.87 14.82 -46.84
C TYR A 287 -12.04 14.92 -47.83
N THR A 288 -11.75 14.70 -49.12
CA THR A 288 -12.76 14.57 -50.19
C THR A 288 -12.98 13.13 -50.61
N VAL A 289 -12.05 12.24 -50.24
CA VAL A 289 -12.11 10.79 -50.40
C VAL A 289 -11.75 10.17 -49.05
N ALA A 290 -12.44 9.10 -48.67
CA ALA A 290 -12.20 8.40 -47.42
C ALA A 290 -10.73 7.93 -47.33
N PRO A 291 -9.99 8.29 -46.27
CA PRO A 291 -8.59 7.89 -46.13
C PRO A 291 -8.41 6.38 -45.90
N SER A 292 -7.28 5.85 -46.36
CA SER A 292 -6.89 4.46 -46.08
C SER A 292 -6.35 4.32 -44.65
N VAL A 293 -6.49 3.12 -44.09
CA VAL A 293 -6.07 2.80 -42.72
C VAL A 293 -5.18 1.58 -42.74
N THR A 294 -4.05 1.66 -42.04
CA THR A 294 -3.17 0.51 -41.78
C THR A 294 -2.83 0.43 -40.29
N PHE A 295 -2.45 -0.76 -39.84
CA PHE A 295 -2.08 -1.03 -38.46
C PHE A 295 -0.61 -1.45 -38.41
N SER A 296 0.13 -0.91 -37.46
CA SER A 296 1.54 -1.28 -37.23
C SER A 296 1.84 -1.37 -35.75
N THR A 297 2.73 -2.30 -35.37
CA THR A 297 3.23 -2.45 -34.01
C THR A 297 4.73 -2.17 -33.96
N THR A 298 5.21 -1.73 -32.80
CA THR A 298 6.64 -1.45 -32.60
C THR A 298 7.44 -2.72 -32.32
N ASP A 299 6.79 -3.76 -31.79
CA ASP A 299 7.39 -5.06 -31.48
C ASP A 299 7.30 -6.05 -32.66
N GLY A 300 6.66 -5.66 -33.76
CA GLY A 300 6.49 -6.51 -34.95
C GLY A 300 5.51 -7.66 -34.75
N LEU A 301 4.82 -7.74 -33.61
CA LEU A 301 3.82 -8.77 -33.33
C LEU A 301 2.42 -8.32 -33.79
N GLY A 302 1.57 -9.30 -34.07
CA GLY A 302 0.18 -9.08 -34.47
C GLY A 302 0.00 -8.76 -35.95
N VAL A 303 -0.97 -9.43 -36.58
CA VAL A 303 -1.20 -9.32 -38.02
C VAL A 303 -2.69 -9.33 -38.37
N GLY A 304 -3.01 -8.78 -39.54
CA GLY A 304 -4.30 -8.96 -40.20
C GLY A 304 -5.39 -7.97 -39.81
N ALA A 305 -5.15 -7.02 -38.90
CA ALA A 305 -6.11 -5.96 -38.65
C ALA A 305 -6.32 -5.07 -39.89
N ALA A 306 -7.58 -4.80 -40.22
CA ALA A 306 -7.98 -3.96 -41.34
C ALA A 306 -9.25 -3.17 -40.98
N ALA A 307 -9.29 -1.92 -41.46
CA ALA A 307 -10.41 -1.02 -41.23
C ALA A 307 -10.62 -0.09 -42.42
N THR A 308 -11.83 0.44 -42.54
CA THR A 308 -12.19 1.51 -43.47
C THR A 308 -12.70 2.72 -42.70
N THR A 309 -12.70 3.90 -43.34
CA THR A 309 -13.23 5.14 -42.75
C THR A 309 -14.49 5.59 -43.47
N THR A 310 -15.37 6.26 -42.73
CA THR A 310 -16.48 7.03 -43.30
C THR A 310 -16.25 8.50 -43.00
N ILE A 311 -16.32 9.37 -44.00
CA ILE A 311 -16.15 10.82 -43.85
C ILE A 311 -17.48 11.57 -43.92
N GLY A 312 -17.48 12.84 -43.54
CA GLY A 312 -18.59 13.76 -43.77
C GLY A 312 -18.27 15.20 -43.38
N ASP A 313 -19.21 16.08 -43.68
CA ASP A 313 -19.13 17.50 -43.40
C ASP A 313 -19.91 17.90 -42.15
N ALA A 314 -19.51 19.01 -41.56
CA ALA A 314 -20.01 19.52 -40.29
C ALA A 314 -20.12 18.43 -39.22
N VAL A 315 -19.00 17.73 -38.99
CA VAL A 315 -18.86 16.67 -37.98
C VAL A 315 -18.14 17.21 -36.75
N VAL A 316 -18.29 16.56 -35.61
CA VAL A 316 -17.55 16.90 -34.39
C VAL A 316 -16.05 16.66 -34.60
N GLY A 317 -15.24 17.69 -34.36
CA GLY A 317 -13.78 17.63 -34.44
C GLY A 317 -13.13 16.98 -33.22
N ILE A 318 -11.91 17.39 -32.89
CA ILE A 318 -11.23 16.93 -31.68
C ILE A 318 -12.00 17.34 -30.42
N VAL A 319 -12.11 16.42 -29.46
CA VAL A 319 -12.63 16.72 -28.12
C VAL A 319 -11.50 17.29 -27.28
N THR A 320 -11.65 18.54 -26.83
CA THR A 320 -10.65 19.21 -25.99
C THR A 320 -11.12 19.23 -24.55
N LEU A 321 -10.40 18.53 -23.67
CA LEU A 321 -10.64 18.59 -22.23
C LEU A 321 -10.23 19.96 -21.70
N THR A 322 -11.15 20.62 -20.99
CA THR A 322 -10.89 21.89 -20.28
C THR A 322 -10.71 21.67 -18.78
N ASN A 323 -11.24 20.55 -18.25
CA ASN A 323 -10.97 20.05 -16.91
C ASN A 323 -11.01 18.52 -16.94
N ALA A 324 -9.96 17.86 -16.44
CA ALA A 324 -9.91 16.40 -16.37
C ALA A 324 -10.81 15.81 -15.27
N GLY A 325 -11.24 16.64 -14.31
CA GLY A 325 -11.98 16.19 -13.14
C GLY A 325 -11.15 15.25 -12.24
N GLY A 326 -11.82 14.59 -11.30
CA GLY A 326 -11.21 13.68 -10.33
C GLY A 326 -12.27 12.80 -9.65
N GLY A 327 -11.84 11.70 -9.05
CA GLY A 327 -12.75 10.77 -8.36
C GLY A 327 -13.42 9.72 -9.25
N TYR A 328 -13.04 9.61 -10.53
CA TYR A 328 -13.64 8.64 -11.45
C TYR A 328 -13.14 7.22 -11.18
N ILE A 329 -14.02 6.30 -10.77
CA ILE A 329 -13.71 4.87 -10.57
C ILE A 329 -14.04 3.99 -11.77
N SER A 330 -14.84 4.52 -12.69
CA SER A 330 -15.23 3.88 -13.93
C SER A 330 -15.40 4.94 -15.00
N ASN A 331 -15.37 4.52 -16.28
CA ASN A 331 -15.54 5.44 -17.39
C ASN A 331 -16.92 6.11 -17.33
N PRO A 332 -17.00 7.45 -17.24
CA PRO A 332 -18.27 8.14 -17.19
C PRO A 332 -18.99 8.09 -18.54
N VAL A 333 -20.32 8.26 -18.48
CA VAL A 333 -21.14 8.46 -19.68
C VAL A 333 -20.82 9.83 -20.29
N VAL A 334 -20.60 9.88 -21.60
CA VAL A 334 -20.43 11.10 -22.38
C VAL A 334 -21.67 11.32 -23.24
N SER A 335 -22.26 12.50 -23.17
CA SER A 335 -23.44 12.87 -23.95
C SER A 335 -23.24 14.16 -24.74
N PHE A 336 -23.94 14.25 -25.87
CA PHE A 336 -24.03 15.46 -26.67
C PHE A 336 -25.45 16.02 -26.54
N THR A 337 -25.54 17.32 -26.26
CA THR A 337 -26.79 18.05 -26.05
C THR A 337 -26.79 19.30 -26.92
N ASN A 338 -27.95 19.96 -27.04
CA ASN A 338 -28.14 21.13 -27.90
C ASN A 338 -27.75 20.85 -29.36
N GLU A 339 -28.10 19.67 -29.86
CA GLU A 339 -27.79 19.25 -31.22
C GLU A 339 -28.70 19.97 -32.23
N VAL A 340 -28.13 20.85 -33.05
CA VAL A 340 -28.83 21.56 -34.11
C VAL A 340 -28.24 21.15 -35.46
N PHE A 341 -29.07 20.58 -36.32
CA PHE A 341 -28.65 20.06 -37.62
C PHE A 341 -29.07 20.95 -38.79
N GLN A 342 -28.29 20.91 -39.87
CA GLN A 342 -28.61 21.59 -41.12
C GLN A 342 -29.87 21.00 -41.77
N THR A 343 -30.63 21.84 -42.47
CA THR A 343 -31.87 21.40 -43.13
C THR A 343 -31.57 20.77 -44.49
N GLY A 344 -32.24 19.65 -44.81
CA GLY A 344 -32.16 19.03 -46.13
C GLY A 344 -30.92 18.15 -46.37
N VAL A 345 -30.15 17.85 -45.32
CA VAL A 345 -29.00 16.93 -45.35
C VAL A 345 -29.28 15.69 -44.51
N THR A 346 -28.51 14.62 -44.73
CA THR A 346 -28.47 13.48 -43.80
C THR A 346 -27.77 13.89 -42.51
N THR A 347 -28.30 13.45 -41.36
CA THR A 347 -27.83 13.87 -40.04
C THR A 347 -27.56 12.67 -39.16
N ALA A 348 -26.63 12.81 -38.21
CA ALA A 348 -26.36 11.79 -37.21
C ALA A 348 -25.81 12.45 -35.94
N SER A 349 -26.26 12.01 -34.78
CA SER A 349 -25.71 12.44 -33.50
C SER A 349 -24.32 11.84 -33.27
N ALA A 350 -23.47 12.57 -32.58
CA ALA A 350 -22.15 12.13 -32.15
C ALA A 350 -22.26 11.23 -30.91
N THR A 351 -21.30 10.31 -30.78
CA THR A 351 -21.16 9.40 -29.65
C THR A 351 -19.71 9.31 -29.26
N ALA A 352 -19.42 9.17 -27.96
CA ALA A 352 -18.06 9.16 -27.44
C ALA A 352 -17.91 8.24 -26.23
N THR A 353 -16.65 7.92 -25.90
CA THR A 353 -16.25 7.21 -24.69
C THR A 353 -15.11 7.96 -24.01
N ALA A 354 -15.14 8.04 -22.69
CA ALA A 354 -14.09 8.63 -21.88
C ALA A 354 -13.09 7.57 -21.42
N VAL A 355 -11.84 7.98 -21.20
CA VAL A 355 -10.77 7.14 -20.65
C VAL A 355 -10.35 7.71 -19.31
N VAL A 356 -10.41 6.87 -18.28
CA VAL A 356 -10.00 7.22 -16.91
C VAL A 356 -8.56 6.77 -16.68
N SER A 357 -7.72 7.63 -16.09
CA SER A 357 -6.35 7.28 -15.68
C SER A 357 -6.33 6.38 -14.44
N ALA A 358 -5.16 5.80 -14.18
CA ALA A 358 -4.86 5.16 -12.90
C ALA A 358 -5.07 6.10 -11.69
N ALA A 359 -4.96 7.43 -11.88
CA ALA A 359 -5.20 8.44 -10.83
C ALA A 359 -6.68 8.85 -10.68
N GLY A 360 -7.60 8.34 -11.51
CA GLY A 360 -9.02 8.69 -11.44
C GLY A 360 -9.42 10.02 -12.06
N THR A 361 -8.60 10.55 -12.96
CA THR A 361 -8.89 11.73 -13.80
C THR A 361 -9.19 11.29 -15.23
N ILE A 362 -9.95 12.07 -15.99
CA ILE A 362 -10.20 11.80 -17.42
C ILE A 362 -8.98 12.22 -18.24
N THR A 363 -8.34 11.26 -18.90
CA THR A 363 -7.17 11.53 -19.76
C THR A 363 -7.58 11.94 -21.16
N ASN A 364 -8.60 11.28 -21.71
CA ASN A 364 -9.07 11.49 -23.06
C ASN A 364 -10.56 11.20 -23.20
N VAL A 365 -11.18 11.80 -24.22
CA VAL A 365 -12.50 11.43 -24.70
C VAL A 365 -12.38 11.16 -26.19
N TYR A 366 -12.72 9.94 -26.61
CA TYR A 366 -12.63 9.52 -27.99
C TYR A 366 -14.03 9.37 -28.60
N LEU A 367 -14.21 9.88 -29.80
CA LEU A 367 -15.48 9.74 -30.52
C LEU A 367 -15.58 8.32 -31.07
N THR A 368 -16.70 7.65 -30.81
CA THR A 368 -17.07 6.42 -31.50
C THR A 368 -17.82 6.74 -32.81
N ASN A 369 -18.46 7.90 -32.87
CA ASN A 369 -19.01 8.53 -34.07
C ASN A 369 -18.95 10.04 -33.92
N ALA A 370 -18.38 10.76 -34.88
CA ALA A 370 -18.32 12.22 -34.88
C ALA A 370 -19.66 12.90 -35.26
N GLY A 371 -20.69 12.13 -35.55
CA GLY A 371 -21.98 12.65 -36.02
C GLY A 371 -21.92 13.10 -37.48
N LEU A 372 -22.89 13.91 -37.91
CA LEU A 372 -23.00 14.45 -39.27
C LEU A 372 -23.98 15.61 -39.34
N GLY A 373 -23.61 16.65 -40.10
CA GLY A 373 -24.56 17.66 -40.58
C GLY A 373 -24.98 18.68 -39.52
N TYR A 374 -24.12 18.99 -38.57
CA TYR A 374 -24.40 20.02 -37.57
C TYR A 374 -24.42 21.43 -38.18
N SER A 375 -25.30 22.29 -37.68
CA SER A 375 -25.26 23.74 -37.99
C SER A 375 -24.39 24.50 -37.00
N PHE A 376 -24.32 24.02 -35.76
CA PHE A 376 -23.51 24.57 -34.67
C PHE A 376 -22.93 23.41 -33.86
N ALA A 377 -21.76 23.63 -33.24
CA ALA A 377 -21.14 22.60 -32.40
C ALA A 377 -22.07 22.22 -31.23
N PRO A 378 -22.34 20.91 -31.02
CA PRO A 378 -23.14 20.47 -29.89
C PRO A 378 -22.40 20.71 -28.57
N THR A 379 -23.14 20.76 -27.46
CA THR A 379 -22.55 20.82 -26.12
C THR A 379 -22.22 19.41 -25.66
N ILE A 380 -20.94 19.13 -25.42
CA ILE A 380 -20.48 17.87 -24.81
C ILE A 380 -20.60 17.94 -23.28
N SER A 381 -21.13 16.90 -22.68
CA SER A 381 -21.23 16.75 -21.22
C SER A 381 -20.64 15.41 -20.80
N ILE A 382 -19.82 15.43 -19.76
CA ILE A 382 -19.26 14.24 -19.13
C ILE A 382 -19.97 14.07 -17.79
N ALA A 383 -20.54 12.89 -17.53
CA ALA A 383 -21.21 12.63 -16.27
C ALA A 383 -20.27 12.85 -15.08
N ALA A 384 -20.83 13.34 -13.96
CA ALA A 384 -20.08 13.45 -12.71
C ALA A 384 -19.63 12.05 -12.24
N PRO A 385 -18.48 11.96 -11.55
CA PRO A 385 -18.03 10.70 -10.97
C PRO A 385 -19.08 10.19 -9.97
N THR A 386 -19.41 8.91 -10.05
CA THR A 386 -20.33 8.23 -9.13
C THR A 386 -19.61 7.61 -7.93
N GLY A 387 -18.29 7.79 -7.82
CA GLY A 387 -17.43 7.11 -6.86
C GLY A 387 -17.10 7.94 -5.62
N GLY A 388 -17.21 7.28 -4.47
CA GLY A 388 -16.64 7.68 -3.18
C GLY A 388 -17.50 8.59 -2.33
N SER A 389 -18.29 8.02 -1.39
CA SER A 389 -18.66 8.73 -0.17
C SER A 389 -17.40 8.90 0.67
N ASN A 390 -16.52 9.80 0.23
CA ASN A 390 -15.34 10.15 0.99
C ASN A 390 -15.79 10.97 2.20
N THR A 391 -15.59 10.43 3.39
CA THR A 391 -15.92 11.14 4.62
C THR A 391 -14.77 11.03 5.61
N GLY A 392 -14.47 12.13 6.29
CA GLY A 392 -13.44 12.18 7.32
C GLY A 392 -12.01 11.90 6.83
N ASN A 393 -11.12 11.76 7.81
CA ASN A 393 -9.74 11.37 7.64
C ASN A 393 -9.47 10.15 8.51
N PHE A 394 -8.64 9.24 8.02
CA PHE A 394 -8.20 8.13 8.85
C PHE A 394 -7.33 8.66 9.99
N LEU A 395 -7.45 8.02 11.14
CA LEU A 395 -6.65 8.28 12.33
C LEU A 395 -5.51 7.27 12.40
N PHE A 396 -4.39 7.71 12.98
CA PHE A 396 -3.28 6.81 13.25
C PHE A 396 -3.70 5.61 14.11
N ASN A 397 -3.12 4.45 13.79
CA ASN A 397 -3.26 3.17 14.49
C ASN A 397 -4.69 2.61 14.54
N GLU A 398 -5.65 3.26 13.88
CA GLU A 398 -7.01 2.74 13.80
C GLU A 398 -7.10 1.53 12.88
N VAL A 399 -8.10 0.69 13.10
CA VAL A 399 -8.40 -0.43 12.20
C VAL A 399 -9.30 0.05 11.07
N VAL A 400 -8.85 -0.15 9.83
CA VAL A 400 -9.66 0.01 8.62
C VAL A 400 -10.17 -1.35 8.15
N THR A 401 -11.42 -1.41 7.72
CA THR A 401 -12.06 -2.64 7.23
C THR A 401 -12.59 -2.45 5.80
N GLY A 402 -12.23 -3.36 4.90
CA GLY A 402 -12.77 -3.42 3.53
C GLY A 402 -14.21 -3.90 3.50
N SER A 403 -15.10 -3.13 2.86
CA SER A 403 -16.54 -3.41 2.81
C SER A 403 -16.89 -4.73 2.11
N THR A 404 -16.08 -5.15 1.13
CA THR A 404 -16.38 -6.29 0.28
C THR A 404 -15.54 -7.50 0.69
N THR A 405 -14.25 -7.29 0.97
CA THR A 405 -13.32 -8.35 1.34
C THR A 405 -13.38 -8.71 2.82
N GLY A 406 -13.83 -7.78 3.68
CA GLY A 406 -13.74 -7.92 5.14
C GLY A 406 -12.31 -7.88 5.67
N VAL A 407 -11.32 -7.57 4.83
CA VAL A 407 -9.91 -7.48 5.22
C VAL A 407 -9.74 -6.29 6.15
N THR A 408 -9.00 -6.52 7.23
CA THR A 408 -8.65 -5.50 8.21
C THR A 408 -7.18 -5.16 8.09
N ALA A 409 -6.84 -3.89 8.25
CA ALA A 409 -5.46 -3.43 8.40
C ALA A 409 -5.41 -2.27 9.40
N ARG A 410 -4.21 -1.96 9.89
CA ARG A 410 -3.98 -0.82 10.78
C ARG A 410 -3.37 0.35 10.03
N VAL A 411 -3.89 1.54 10.28
CA VAL A 411 -3.40 2.77 9.65
C VAL A 411 -2.04 3.16 10.24
N ARG A 412 -1.06 3.37 9.37
CA ARG A 412 0.26 3.91 9.74
C ARG A 412 0.37 5.39 9.42
N SER A 413 -0.03 5.78 8.22
CA SER A 413 -0.07 7.19 7.82
C SER A 413 -1.27 7.42 6.90
N TRP A 414 -1.82 8.64 6.92
CA TRP A 414 -2.87 9.06 6.01
C TRP A 414 -2.60 10.47 5.50
N ASN A 415 -2.39 10.59 4.19
CA ASN A 415 -2.26 11.88 3.53
C ASN A 415 -3.53 12.23 2.76
N SER A 416 -4.32 13.15 3.34
CA SER A 416 -5.58 13.61 2.75
C SER A 416 -5.41 14.43 1.45
N THR A 417 -4.22 14.96 1.17
CA THR A 417 -3.94 15.73 -0.05
C THR A 417 -3.64 14.80 -1.22
N THR A 418 -2.80 13.79 -0.99
CA THR A 418 -2.41 12.81 -2.02
C THR A 418 -3.35 11.61 -2.10
N ASN A 419 -4.24 11.45 -1.11
CA ASN A 419 -5.12 10.29 -0.94
C ASN A 419 -4.35 8.96 -0.76
N VAL A 420 -3.17 9.02 -0.16
CA VAL A 420 -2.33 7.85 0.12
C VAL A 420 -2.54 7.43 1.58
N LEU A 421 -2.85 6.15 1.77
CA LEU A 421 -2.96 5.48 3.06
C LEU A 421 -1.89 4.40 3.13
N GLU A 422 -1.03 4.46 4.13
CA GLU A 422 -0.13 3.34 4.44
C GLU A 422 -0.72 2.52 5.57
N VAL A 423 -0.73 1.20 5.38
CA VAL A 423 -1.30 0.27 6.34
C VAL A 423 -0.33 -0.86 6.69
N ALA A 424 -0.47 -1.41 7.89
CA ALA A 424 0.28 -2.58 8.34
C ALA A 424 -0.66 -3.67 8.88
N SER A 425 -0.10 -4.84 9.16
CA SER A 425 -0.82 -6.00 9.71
C SER A 425 -2.07 -6.35 8.89
N VAL A 426 -1.92 -6.37 7.56
CA VAL A 426 -3.03 -6.62 6.63
C VAL A 426 -3.45 -8.09 6.75
N SER A 427 -4.70 -8.35 7.12
CA SER A 427 -5.20 -9.71 7.40
C SER A 427 -5.47 -10.57 6.16
N GLY A 428 -5.16 -10.07 4.96
CA GLY A 428 -5.51 -10.67 3.68
C GLY A 428 -5.19 -9.74 2.51
N SER A 429 -5.98 -9.81 1.43
CA SER A 429 -5.80 -8.94 0.27
C SER A 429 -7.05 -8.11 0.02
N PHE A 430 -6.90 -6.79 0.01
CA PHE A 430 -7.96 -5.87 -0.39
C PHE A 430 -8.35 -6.06 -1.87
N ALA A 431 -9.53 -5.55 -2.23
CA ALA A 431 -10.03 -5.49 -3.60
C ALA A 431 -10.18 -4.03 -4.06
N ALA A 432 -9.62 -3.70 -5.21
CA ALA A 432 -9.79 -2.38 -5.80
C ALA A 432 -11.29 -2.07 -6.02
N GLY A 433 -11.69 -0.84 -5.71
CA GLY A 433 -13.07 -0.36 -5.78
C GLY A 433 -13.90 -0.59 -4.52
N GLU A 434 -13.41 -1.32 -3.52
CA GLU A 434 -14.12 -1.46 -2.24
C GLU A 434 -14.00 -0.21 -1.36
N THR A 435 -14.90 -0.05 -0.39
CA THR A 435 -14.83 1.09 0.55
C THR A 435 -14.14 0.64 1.84
N LEU A 436 -13.09 1.34 2.23
CA LEU A 436 -12.45 1.18 3.53
C LEU A 436 -13.15 2.07 4.55
N THR A 437 -13.46 1.49 5.72
CA THR A 437 -14.08 2.20 6.85
C THR A 437 -13.19 2.15 8.07
N GLY A 438 -12.84 3.32 8.63
CA GLY A 438 -12.10 3.46 9.89
C GLY A 438 -13.00 3.20 11.09
N THR A 439 -12.55 2.36 12.00
CA THR A 439 -13.34 1.94 13.18
C THR A 439 -13.53 3.09 14.18
N ASN A 440 -12.53 3.96 14.33
CA ASN A 440 -12.52 5.02 15.33
C ASN A 440 -12.95 6.36 14.72
N SER A 441 -12.41 6.69 13.55
CA SER A 441 -12.71 7.92 12.83
C SER A 441 -14.10 7.92 12.19
N GLY A 442 -14.63 6.73 11.88
CA GLY A 442 -15.78 6.57 11.00
C GLY A 442 -15.50 7.02 9.57
N ALA A 443 -14.24 7.30 9.21
CA ALA A 443 -13.86 7.78 7.89
C ALA A 443 -14.11 6.69 6.86
N THR A 444 -14.63 7.09 5.71
CA THR A 444 -14.89 6.20 4.58
C THR A 444 -14.13 6.69 3.36
N ARG A 445 -13.38 5.81 2.70
CA ARG A 445 -12.68 6.12 1.44
C ARG A 445 -12.77 4.93 0.49
N THR A 446 -13.03 5.17 -0.79
CA THR A 446 -13.01 4.09 -1.79
C THR A 446 -11.58 3.80 -2.21
N LEU A 447 -11.19 2.54 -2.19
CA LEU A 447 -9.88 2.06 -2.58
C LEU A 447 -9.74 2.05 -4.10
N ARG A 448 -8.64 2.59 -4.62
CA ARG A 448 -8.37 2.64 -6.06
C ARG A 448 -7.21 1.74 -6.47
N VAL A 449 -6.05 1.99 -5.90
CA VAL A 449 -4.81 1.25 -6.19
C VAL A 449 -4.37 0.56 -4.92
N ILE A 450 -4.03 -0.70 -5.06
CA ILE A 450 -3.36 -1.49 -4.04
C ILE A 450 -1.95 -1.67 -4.54
N ASP A 451 -0.98 -1.17 -3.78
CA ASP A 451 0.40 -1.52 -4.04
C ASP A 451 0.62 -2.98 -3.63
N LYS A 452 1.09 -3.77 -4.60
CA LYS A 452 1.34 -5.20 -4.41
C LYS A 452 2.80 -5.51 -4.13
N THR A 453 3.69 -4.53 -4.25
CA THR A 453 5.06 -4.68 -3.76
C THR A 453 5.01 -4.52 -2.25
N ILE A 454 5.02 -5.66 -1.54
CA ILE A 454 4.91 -5.70 -0.07
C ILE A 454 6.22 -5.26 0.59
N ASP A 455 7.34 -5.26 -0.12
CA ASP A 455 8.63 -4.80 0.38
C ASP A 455 9.01 -3.47 -0.28
N ASN A 456 8.74 -2.37 0.41
CA ASN A 456 9.38 -1.09 0.11
C ASN A 456 10.71 -0.96 0.87
N ASP A 457 11.39 -2.08 1.10
CA ASP A 457 12.78 -2.07 1.55
C ASP A 457 13.67 -1.83 0.31
N PRO A 458 14.39 -0.70 0.24
CA PRO A 458 15.29 -0.39 -0.87
C PRO A 458 16.45 -1.39 -1.03
N TYR A 459 16.60 -2.36 -0.11
CA TYR A 459 17.58 -3.44 -0.15
C TYR A 459 16.96 -4.84 -0.35
N ALA A 460 15.63 -4.96 -0.45
CA ALA A 460 14.97 -6.23 -0.68
C ALA A 460 15.00 -6.61 -2.16
N ASP A 461 16.05 -7.34 -2.55
CA ASP A 461 16.19 -7.90 -3.90
C ASP A 461 15.17 -9.03 -4.19
N ASN A 462 14.33 -9.43 -3.22
CA ASN A 462 13.42 -10.57 -3.37
C ASN A 462 12.47 -10.41 -4.58
N PHE A 463 11.92 -9.21 -4.80
CA PHE A 463 11.01 -8.97 -5.94
C PHE A 463 11.74 -9.02 -7.28
N ASP A 464 12.96 -8.47 -7.35
CA ASP A 464 13.80 -8.53 -8.54
C ASP A 464 14.27 -9.97 -8.80
N ILE A 465 14.59 -10.73 -7.76
CA ILE A 465 14.94 -12.15 -7.84
C ILE A 465 13.76 -12.98 -8.32
N GLU A 466 12.55 -12.78 -7.80
CA GLU A 466 11.34 -13.50 -8.24
C GLU A 466 10.98 -13.14 -9.69
N THR A 467 11.04 -11.86 -10.06
CA THR A 467 10.77 -11.39 -11.43
C THR A 467 11.78 -11.94 -12.45
N GLU A 468 13.08 -11.95 -12.09
CA GLU A 468 14.13 -12.55 -12.93
C GLU A 468 14.05 -14.09 -12.90
N ALA A 469 13.64 -14.71 -11.80
CA ALA A 469 13.46 -16.17 -11.71
C ALA A 469 12.31 -16.66 -12.60
N ASP A 470 11.19 -15.93 -12.64
CA ASP A 470 10.07 -16.20 -13.55
C ASP A 470 10.49 -16.05 -15.04
N ALA A 471 11.50 -15.23 -15.34
CA ALA A 471 12.10 -15.15 -16.67
C ALA A 471 13.07 -16.30 -17.00
N ILE A 472 13.57 -17.01 -15.99
CA ILE A 472 14.53 -18.13 -16.13
C ILE A 472 13.83 -19.49 -16.10
N LEU A 473 12.78 -19.68 -15.28
CA LEU A 473 12.05 -20.94 -15.10
C LEU A 473 10.54 -20.73 -15.21
N ASP A 474 9.98 -20.97 -16.39
CA ASP A 474 8.54 -20.96 -16.63
C ASP A 474 7.88 -22.28 -16.17
N PHE A 475 7.09 -22.23 -15.10
CA PHE A 475 6.33 -23.38 -14.58
C PHE A 475 4.94 -23.55 -15.22
N THR A 476 4.55 -22.67 -16.16
CA THR A 476 3.25 -22.72 -16.84
C THR A 476 3.23 -23.70 -18.01
N GLU A 477 4.39 -24.04 -18.58
CA GLU A 477 4.55 -25.06 -19.60
C GLU A 477 5.29 -26.29 -19.04
N GLN A 478 4.52 -27.35 -18.76
CA GLN A 478 4.94 -28.76 -18.61
C GLN A 478 6.31 -29.03 -17.95
N ASN A 479 6.28 -29.51 -16.69
CA ASN A 479 7.41 -30.01 -15.86
C ASN A 479 8.80 -29.95 -16.54
N PRO A 480 9.60 -28.90 -16.27
CA PRO A 480 10.93 -28.74 -16.87
C PRO A 480 11.95 -29.79 -16.41
N PHE A 481 11.61 -30.63 -15.43
CA PHE A 481 12.51 -31.61 -14.82
C PHE A 481 12.20 -33.08 -15.13
N GLY A 482 11.33 -33.39 -16.11
CA GLY A 482 11.11 -34.79 -16.51
C GLY A 482 10.42 -35.00 -17.84
N MET A 483 10.97 -35.92 -18.66
CA MET A 483 10.25 -36.52 -19.79
C MET A 483 9.10 -37.42 -19.28
N PRO A 484 7.96 -37.49 -20.00
CA PRO A 484 6.71 -38.09 -19.53
C PRO A 484 6.77 -39.59 -19.20
#